data_AF-A0A955DAE7-F1
#
_entry.id   AF-A0A955DAE7-F1
#
_cell.length_a   1.000
_cell.length_b   1.000
_cell.length_c   1.000
_cell.angle_alpha   90.00
_cell.angle_beta   90.00
_cell.angle_gamma   90.00
#
_symmetry.space_group_name_H-M   'P 1'
#
loop_
_entity.id
_entity.type
_entity.pdbx_description
1 polymer ?
#
loop_
_entity_poly.entity_id
_entity_poly.type
_entity_poly.pdbx_seq_one_letter_code
_entity_poly.pdbx_strand_id
1 'polypeptide(L)'
;MDERQQQIRAGAGLEESRLNTEFIDFIQKWGGPFLLLCAAIMGAWAASNWWNKQQAQRLDEAFGQYEAQLAGGNPSPEALKAVAAEYEGVASVALLARLDAAEVYMGSVRSGLKAGATLGPDGTAAAEDLLTDDDRTRLLSQAEGLYRQCFDQASAARGRSLLAIRAAYGLAAVAECRAEFDAARGHYERIAELADTASLSNHAAFARSRLADLGDIQTMPRLWAAAELAQKPIPEVPEGTGLEGLMPFDPGAIPTAPETLGPVAPGMDPGLDPGALPALDPPAAPGAPEPAGTEPGTTEPGTTEPGATPPAGTDPGSSEPGAADPETPPSDPPADPPAAPPSNPGSRS
;
A
#
# COMPACT_ATOMS: atom_id res chain seq x y z
N MET A 1 -24.47 -74.64 -30.65
CA MET A 1 -24.23 -73.17 -30.53
C MET A 1 -22.73 -72.89 -30.33
N ASP A 2 -21.85 -73.82 -30.68
CA ASP A 2 -20.48 -73.88 -30.16
C ASP A 2 -19.41 -73.31 -31.11
N GLU A 3 -19.68 -73.26 -32.41
CA GLU A 3 -18.72 -72.76 -33.41
C GLU A 3 -18.50 -71.24 -33.33
N ARG A 4 -19.53 -70.47 -32.95
CA ARG A 4 -19.41 -69.02 -32.75
C ARG A 4 -18.58 -68.66 -31.52
N GLN A 5 -18.61 -69.48 -30.46
CA GLN A 5 -17.82 -69.22 -29.25
C GLN A 5 -16.35 -69.65 -29.39
N GLN A 6 -16.06 -70.68 -30.21
CA GLN A 6 -14.67 -71.07 -30.53
C GLN A 6 -13.96 -70.07 -31.46
N GLN A 7 -14.66 -69.48 -32.43
CA GLN A 7 -14.08 -68.42 -33.28
C GLN A 7 -13.77 -67.14 -32.50
N ILE A 8 -14.57 -66.79 -31.49
CA ILE A 8 -14.30 -65.63 -30.63
C ILE A 8 -13.09 -65.88 -29.72
N ARG A 9 -12.89 -67.11 -29.20
CA ARG A 9 -11.69 -67.45 -28.42
C ARG A 9 -10.40 -67.56 -29.25
N ALA A 10 -10.47 -68.08 -30.48
CA ALA A 10 -9.30 -68.25 -31.33
C ALA A 10 -8.88 -66.94 -32.03
N GLY A 11 -9.83 -66.06 -32.36
CA GLY A 11 -9.55 -64.73 -32.93
C GLY A 11 -8.96 -63.75 -31.92
N ALA A 12 -9.47 -63.74 -30.69
CA ALA A 12 -8.99 -62.85 -29.63
C ALA A 12 -7.51 -63.10 -29.26
N GLY A 13 -7.07 -64.37 -29.20
CA GLY A 13 -5.68 -64.71 -28.87
C GLY A 13 -4.66 -64.44 -30.00
N LEU A 14 -5.11 -64.40 -31.27
CA LEU A 14 -4.26 -64.10 -32.43
C LEU A 14 -4.05 -62.59 -32.63
N GLU A 15 -5.07 -61.79 -32.35
CA GLU A 15 -4.93 -60.33 -32.32
C GLU A 15 -4.07 -59.90 -31.14
N GLU A 16 -4.24 -60.49 -29.95
CA GLU A 16 -3.39 -60.23 -28.79
C GLU A 16 -1.92 -60.62 -29.01
N SER A 17 -1.64 -61.73 -29.70
CA SER A 17 -0.26 -62.15 -29.99
C SER A 17 0.41 -61.33 -31.10
N ARG A 18 -0.35 -60.83 -32.10
CA ARG A 18 0.18 -59.83 -33.06
C ARG A 18 0.47 -58.51 -32.36
N LEU A 19 -0.45 -58.05 -31.52
CA LEU A 19 -0.30 -56.81 -30.74
C LEU A 19 0.92 -56.88 -29.81
N ASN A 20 1.21 -58.04 -29.23
CA ASN A 20 2.39 -58.24 -28.40
C ASN A 20 3.70 -58.28 -29.23
N THR A 21 3.67 -58.84 -30.44
CA THR A 21 4.85 -58.88 -31.32
C THR A 21 5.18 -57.49 -31.88
N GLU A 22 4.15 -56.75 -32.32
CA GLU A 22 4.28 -55.36 -32.77
C GLU A 22 4.77 -54.43 -31.65
N PHE A 23 4.36 -54.68 -30.40
CA PHE A 23 4.85 -53.96 -29.23
C PHE A 23 6.33 -54.25 -28.92
N ILE A 24 6.75 -55.51 -29.03
CA ILE A 24 8.17 -55.90 -28.81
C ILE A 24 9.06 -55.29 -29.90
N ASP A 25 8.65 -55.34 -31.17
CA ASP A 25 9.37 -54.70 -32.27
C ASP A 25 9.46 -53.18 -32.10
N PHE A 26 8.38 -52.57 -31.57
CA PHE A 26 8.39 -51.15 -31.22
C PHE A 26 9.39 -50.84 -30.11
N ILE A 27 9.42 -51.61 -29.02
CA ILE A 27 10.39 -51.37 -27.92
C ILE A 27 11.83 -51.64 -28.38
N GLN A 28 12.10 -52.64 -29.21
CA GLN A 28 13.47 -52.87 -29.71
C GLN A 28 13.92 -51.76 -30.66
N LYS A 29 13.04 -51.25 -31.51
CA LYS A 29 13.38 -50.22 -32.50
C LYS A 29 13.39 -48.80 -31.93
N TRP A 30 12.44 -48.50 -31.05
CA TRP A 30 12.17 -47.15 -30.54
C TRP A 30 12.31 -47.02 -29.03
N GLY A 31 12.50 -48.10 -28.26
CA GLY A 31 12.56 -48.04 -26.80
C GLY A 31 13.66 -47.12 -26.26
N GLY A 32 14.86 -47.16 -26.83
CA GLY A 32 15.94 -46.24 -26.47
C GLY A 32 15.58 -44.76 -26.72
N PRO A 33 15.26 -44.37 -27.96
CA PRO A 33 14.83 -43.01 -28.28
C PRO A 33 13.56 -42.55 -27.52
N PHE A 34 12.60 -43.45 -27.31
CA PHE A 34 11.36 -43.17 -26.59
C PHE A 34 11.61 -42.94 -25.10
N LEU A 35 12.49 -43.72 -24.46
CA LEU A 35 12.90 -43.48 -23.08
C LEU A 35 13.65 -42.15 -22.94
N LEU A 36 14.51 -41.79 -23.90
CA LEU A 36 15.18 -40.49 -23.90
C LEU A 36 14.17 -39.34 -24.06
N LEU A 37 13.16 -39.49 -24.91
CA LEU A 37 12.07 -38.52 -25.04
C LEU A 37 11.28 -38.39 -23.73
N CYS A 38 10.92 -39.51 -23.10
CA CYS A 38 10.22 -39.51 -21.81
C CYS A 38 11.08 -38.85 -20.71
N ALA A 39 12.38 -39.15 -20.67
CA ALA A 39 13.32 -38.53 -19.73
C ALA A 39 13.44 -37.02 -19.96
N ALA A 40 13.49 -36.57 -21.22
CA ALA A 40 13.51 -35.15 -21.56
C ALA A 40 12.22 -34.43 -21.11
N ILE A 41 11.06 -35.05 -21.30
CA ILE A 41 9.77 -34.51 -20.85
C ILE A 41 9.72 -34.45 -19.32
N MET A 42 10.12 -35.51 -18.61
CA MET A 42 10.19 -35.51 -17.15
C MET A 42 11.18 -34.47 -16.61
N GLY A 43 12.33 -34.31 -17.26
CA GLY A 43 13.32 -33.28 -16.93
C GLY A 43 12.77 -31.87 -17.10
N ALA A 44 12.09 -31.60 -18.23
CA ALA A 44 11.44 -30.31 -18.48
C ALA A 44 10.34 -30.01 -17.46
N TRP A 45 9.52 -31.00 -17.10
CA TRP A 45 8.50 -30.86 -16.07
C TRP A 45 9.11 -30.61 -14.69
N ALA A 46 10.16 -31.35 -14.31
CA ALA A 46 10.84 -31.16 -13.03
C ALA A 46 11.50 -29.79 -12.94
N ALA A 47 12.17 -29.34 -14.01
CA ALA A 47 12.74 -28.00 -14.09
C ALA A 47 11.68 -26.90 -13.97
N SER A 48 10.54 -27.05 -14.68
CA SER A 48 9.42 -26.11 -14.58
C SER A 48 8.82 -26.09 -13.17
N ASN A 49 8.60 -27.25 -12.56
CA ASN A 49 8.06 -27.36 -11.20
C ASN A 49 9.02 -26.75 -10.16
N TRP A 50 10.33 -26.98 -10.30
CA TRP A 50 11.33 -26.36 -9.44
C TRP A 50 11.38 -24.84 -9.60
N TRP A 51 11.33 -24.34 -10.85
CA TRP A 51 11.29 -22.91 -11.14
C TRP A 51 10.04 -22.25 -10.53
N ASN A 52 8.87 -22.87 -10.68
CA ASN A 52 7.63 -22.38 -10.10
C ASN A 52 7.70 -22.35 -8.56
N LYS A 53 8.30 -23.38 -7.93
CA LYS A 53 8.53 -23.40 -6.48
C LYS A 53 9.47 -22.29 -6.03
N GLN A 54 10.57 -22.05 -6.74
CA GLN A 54 11.48 -20.95 -6.41
C GLN A 54 10.81 -19.58 -6.57
N GLN A 55 10.03 -19.38 -7.63
CA GLN A 55 9.26 -18.15 -7.81
C GLN A 55 8.23 -17.95 -6.70
N ALA A 56 7.53 -19.01 -6.29
CA ALA A 56 6.58 -18.96 -5.18
C ALA A 56 7.28 -18.62 -3.86
N GLN A 57 8.40 -19.28 -3.54
CA GLN A 57 9.18 -18.99 -2.33
C GLN A 57 9.66 -17.53 -2.30
N ARG A 58 10.18 -17.02 -3.42
CA ARG A 58 10.63 -15.63 -3.51
C ARG A 58 9.47 -14.64 -3.38
N LEU A 59 8.29 -15.00 -3.88
CA LEU A 59 7.09 -14.18 -3.73
C LEU A 59 6.61 -14.14 -2.28
N ASP A 60 6.56 -15.28 -1.61
CA ASP A 60 6.18 -15.40 -0.21
C ASP A 60 7.14 -14.62 0.70
N GLU A 61 8.45 -14.73 0.44
CA GLU A 61 9.47 -13.96 1.15
C GLU A 61 9.30 -12.46 0.93
N ALA A 62 9.06 -12.02 -0.30
CA ALA A 62 8.85 -10.61 -0.63
C ALA A 62 7.64 -10.02 0.11
N PHE A 63 6.51 -10.72 0.11
CA PHE A 63 5.33 -10.30 0.87
C PHE A 63 5.57 -10.36 2.38
N GLY A 64 6.24 -11.40 2.88
CA GLY A 64 6.58 -11.51 4.30
C GLY A 64 7.44 -10.35 4.81
N GLN A 65 8.48 -9.95 4.05
CA GLN A 65 9.30 -8.81 4.41
C GLN A 65 8.53 -7.48 4.33
N TYR A 66 7.69 -7.29 3.30
CA TYR A 66 6.85 -6.11 3.17
C TYR A 66 5.84 -5.99 4.32
N GLU A 67 5.12 -7.05 4.65
CA GLU A 67 4.17 -7.08 5.76
C GLU A 67 4.84 -6.85 7.12
N ALA A 68 6.06 -7.38 7.31
CA ALA A 68 6.84 -7.12 8.52
C ALA A 68 7.14 -5.62 8.72
N GLN A 69 7.34 -4.86 7.63
CA GLN A 69 7.50 -3.40 7.74
C GLN A 69 6.21 -2.68 8.14
N LEU A 70 5.05 -3.23 7.78
CA LEU A 70 3.74 -2.63 8.06
C LEU A 70 3.20 -2.98 9.46
N ALA A 71 3.60 -4.11 10.03
CA ALA A 71 3.05 -4.64 11.29
C ALA A 71 3.19 -3.69 12.50
N GLY A 72 4.15 -2.77 12.48
CA GLY A 72 4.43 -1.86 13.60
C GLY A 72 3.52 -0.62 13.69
N GLY A 73 2.58 -0.42 12.76
CA GLY A 73 1.68 0.74 12.74
C GLY A 73 2.35 2.08 12.38
N ASN A 74 3.67 2.15 12.42
CA ASN A 74 4.47 3.32 12.00
C ASN A 74 5.61 2.87 11.06
N PRO A 75 5.29 2.53 9.81
CA PRO A 75 6.27 1.97 8.89
C PRO A 75 7.35 2.98 8.52
N SER A 76 8.61 2.52 8.49
CA SER A 76 9.74 3.34 8.05
C SER A 76 9.72 3.47 6.52
N PRO A 77 9.72 4.70 5.96
CA PRO A 77 9.72 4.89 4.52
C PRO A 77 11.05 4.43 3.89
N GLU A 78 12.17 4.51 4.63
CA GLU A 78 13.46 3.99 4.16
C GLU A 78 13.46 2.46 4.09
N ALA A 79 12.86 1.79 5.07
CA ALA A 79 12.76 0.33 5.08
C ALA A 79 11.86 -0.17 3.95
N LEU A 80 10.73 0.51 3.71
CA LEU A 80 9.85 0.20 2.58
C LEU A 80 10.54 0.42 1.22
N LYS A 81 11.37 1.47 1.08
CA LYS A 81 12.19 1.65 -0.13
C LYS A 81 13.24 0.56 -0.30
N ALA A 82 13.85 0.09 0.79
CA ALA A 82 14.78 -1.03 0.75
C ALA A 82 14.09 -2.31 0.25
N VAL A 83 12.92 -2.65 0.81
CA VAL A 83 12.08 -3.76 0.35
C VAL A 83 11.75 -3.61 -1.14
N ALA A 84 11.40 -2.39 -1.59
CA ALA A 84 11.10 -2.16 -2.99
C ALA A 84 12.30 -2.34 -3.93
N ALA A 85 13.50 -1.98 -3.50
CA ALA A 85 14.72 -2.17 -4.28
C ALA A 85 15.13 -3.65 -4.33
N GLU A 86 15.00 -4.37 -3.22
CA GLU A 86 15.37 -5.78 -3.12
C GLU A 86 14.46 -6.69 -3.96
N TYR A 87 13.16 -6.39 -3.96
CA TYR A 87 12.15 -7.17 -4.67
C TYR A 87 11.67 -6.52 -5.97
N GLU A 88 12.54 -5.76 -6.63
CA GLU A 88 12.24 -5.18 -7.93
C GLU A 88 11.89 -6.29 -8.96
N GLY A 89 10.76 -6.10 -9.66
CA GLY A 89 10.25 -7.08 -10.63
C GLY A 89 9.53 -8.29 -10.02
N VAL A 90 9.51 -8.45 -8.69
CA VAL A 90 8.75 -9.52 -8.02
C VAL A 90 7.30 -9.09 -7.83
N ALA A 91 6.44 -9.60 -8.70
CA ALA A 91 5.00 -9.32 -8.72
C ALA A 91 4.68 -7.81 -8.61
N SER A 92 3.98 -7.40 -7.56
CA SER A 92 3.63 -6.00 -7.28
C SER A 92 4.21 -5.49 -5.96
N VAL A 93 5.06 -6.28 -5.27
CA VAL A 93 5.59 -5.95 -3.93
C VAL A 93 6.37 -4.64 -3.96
N ALA A 94 7.28 -4.48 -4.93
CA ALA A 94 8.04 -3.23 -5.07
C ALA A 94 7.16 -2.01 -5.33
N LEU A 95 6.06 -2.16 -6.08
CA LEU A 95 5.12 -1.07 -6.34
C LEU A 95 4.32 -0.71 -5.08
N LEU A 96 3.87 -1.71 -4.33
CA LEU A 96 3.16 -1.53 -3.07
C LEU A 96 4.05 -0.85 -2.03
N ALA A 97 5.28 -1.34 -1.84
CA ALA A 97 6.23 -0.78 -0.90
C ALA A 97 6.61 0.68 -1.25
N ARG A 98 6.80 1.01 -2.53
CA ARG A 98 7.01 2.42 -2.96
C ARG A 98 5.79 3.30 -2.69
N LEU A 99 4.58 2.79 -2.96
CA LEU A 99 3.35 3.53 -2.69
C LEU A 99 3.18 3.80 -1.20
N ASP A 100 3.40 2.80 -0.35
CA ASP A 100 3.27 2.98 1.09
C ASP A 100 4.38 3.87 1.66
N ALA A 101 5.60 3.80 1.14
CA ALA A 101 6.66 4.73 1.50
C ALA A 101 6.27 6.18 1.17
N ALA A 102 5.65 6.40 0.00
CA ALA A 102 5.13 7.71 -0.39
C ALA A 102 3.97 8.16 0.52
N GLU A 103 3.07 7.26 0.90
CA GLU A 103 1.98 7.55 1.83
C GLU A 103 2.48 7.92 3.23
N VAL A 104 3.60 7.36 3.70
CA VAL A 104 4.21 7.76 4.97
C VAL A 104 4.70 9.20 4.91
N TYR A 105 5.34 9.60 3.81
CA TYR A 105 5.74 11.00 3.60
C TYR A 105 4.53 11.93 3.50
N MET A 106 3.48 11.54 2.78
CA MET A 106 2.23 12.30 2.70
C MET A 106 1.49 12.35 4.05
N GLY A 107 1.55 11.29 4.84
CA GLY A 107 1.05 11.26 6.22
C GLY A 107 1.74 12.30 7.08
N SER A 108 3.08 12.38 6.99
CA SER A 108 3.90 13.37 7.69
C SER A 108 3.54 14.81 7.27
N VAL A 109 3.36 15.05 5.96
CA VAL A 109 2.98 16.36 5.43
C VAL A 109 1.57 16.79 5.89
N ARG A 110 0.64 15.83 5.95
CA ARG A 110 -0.75 16.05 6.41
C ARG A 110 -0.84 16.29 7.91
N SER A 111 -0.10 15.53 8.71
CA SER A 111 -0.09 15.68 10.17
C SER A 111 0.74 16.89 10.62
N GLY A 112 1.69 17.34 9.80
CA GLY A 112 2.68 18.34 10.20
C GLY A 112 3.72 17.77 11.17
N LEU A 113 3.83 16.44 11.26
CA LEU A 113 4.76 15.73 12.13
C LEU A 113 5.72 14.89 11.30
N LYS A 114 6.94 14.68 11.81
CA LYS A 114 7.90 13.74 11.23
C LYS A 114 7.38 12.31 11.35
N ALA A 115 7.71 11.46 10.38
CA ALA A 115 7.43 10.03 10.45
C ALA A 115 8.05 9.45 11.74
N GLY A 116 7.32 8.60 12.48
CA GLY A 116 7.78 8.12 13.78
C GLY A 116 7.30 8.93 14.99
N ALA A 117 6.83 10.17 14.81
CA ALA A 117 6.47 11.04 15.93
C ALA A 117 5.33 10.48 16.79
N THR A 118 5.44 10.69 18.10
CA THR A 118 4.39 10.30 19.06
C THR A 118 3.74 11.52 19.66
N LEU A 119 2.42 11.47 19.83
CA LEU A 119 1.66 12.53 20.49
C LEU A 119 1.59 12.24 21.99
N GLY A 120 1.73 13.29 22.79
CA GLY A 120 1.44 13.24 24.21
C GLY A 120 -0.05 12.96 24.49
N PRO A 121 -0.41 12.64 25.74
CA PRO A 121 -1.80 12.39 26.14
C PRO A 121 -2.75 13.56 25.81
N ASP A 122 -2.21 14.77 25.75
CA ASP A 122 -2.94 16.01 25.49
C ASP A 122 -2.98 16.37 23.99
N GLY A 123 -2.52 15.48 23.10
CA GLY A 123 -2.48 15.70 21.65
C GLY A 123 -1.37 16.62 21.17
N THR A 124 -0.44 17.00 22.05
CA THR A 124 0.74 17.84 21.72
C THR A 124 1.90 16.99 21.23
N ALA A 125 2.69 17.52 20.28
CA ALA A 125 3.92 16.91 19.80
C ALA A 125 5.14 17.64 20.37
N ALA A 126 6.27 16.94 20.48
CA ALA A 126 7.55 17.57 20.81
C ALA A 126 7.95 18.55 19.69
N ALA A 127 8.63 19.64 20.04
CA ALA A 127 9.03 20.66 19.06
C ALA A 127 9.95 20.09 17.98
N GLU A 128 10.74 19.08 18.32
CA GLU A 128 11.65 18.38 17.43
C GLU A 128 10.93 17.47 16.42
N ASP A 129 9.72 17.03 16.77
CA ASP A 129 8.86 16.18 15.94
C ASP A 129 8.01 16.99 14.96
N LEU A 130 7.92 18.32 15.15
CA LEU A 130 7.23 19.20 14.22
C LEU A 130 7.98 19.30 12.89
N LEU A 131 7.20 19.31 11.80
CA LEU A 131 7.72 19.42 10.46
C LEU A 131 7.96 20.88 10.09
N THR A 132 9.16 21.19 9.61
CA THR A 132 9.50 22.51 9.06
C THR A 132 9.00 22.66 7.62
N ASP A 133 8.95 23.89 7.08
CA ASP A 133 8.58 24.13 5.68
C ASP A 133 9.58 23.51 4.69
N ASP A 134 10.87 23.52 5.04
CA ASP A 134 11.92 22.85 4.26
C ASP A 134 11.74 21.33 4.27
N ASP A 135 11.41 20.76 5.43
CA ASP A 135 11.09 19.33 5.54
C ASP A 135 9.85 18.99 4.71
N ARG A 136 8.79 19.80 4.78
CA ARG A 136 7.57 19.63 3.97
C ARG A 136 7.91 19.58 2.48
N THR A 137 8.72 20.51 2.00
CA THR A 137 9.15 20.58 0.59
C THR A 137 9.96 19.35 0.19
N ARG A 138 10.89 18.92 1.04
CA ARG A 138 11.69 17.71 0.83
C ARG A 138 10.82 16.45 0.80
N LEU A 139 9.90 16.28 1.74
CA LEU A 139 9.01 15.12 1.83
C LEU A 139 8.06 15.04 0.63
N LEU A 140 7.47 16.17 0.21
CA LEU A 140 6.64 16.22 -1.01
C LEU A 140 7.42 15.79 -2.24
N SER A 141 8.68 16.20 -2.36
CA SER A 141 9.55 15.84 -3.48
C SER A 141 9.92 14.35 -3.48
N GLN A 142 10.16 13.77 -2.29
CA GLN A 142 10.38 12.33 -2.13
C GLN A 142 9.13 11.52 -2.46
N ALA A 143 7.96 11.95 -2.00
CA ALA A 143 6.68 11.31 -2.31
C ALA A 143 6.38 11.36 -3.82
N GLU A 144 6.57 12.52 -4.46
CA GLU A 144 6.38 12.68 -5.91
C GLU A 144 7.24 11.70 -6.71
N GLY A 145 8.52 11.57 -6.37
CA GLY A 145 9.44 10.66 -7.07
C GLY A 145 8.98 9.21 -6.99
N LEU A 146 8.54 8.76 -5.81
CA LEU A 146 8.01 7.41 -5.60
C LEU A 146 6.70 7.17 -6.33
N TYR A 147 5.76 8.12 -6.28
CA TYR A 147 4.51 8.01 -7.01
C TYR A 147 4.72 8.01 -8.52
N ARG A 148 5.60 8.86 -9.06
CA ARG A 148 5.92 8.89 -10.50
C ARG A 148 6.53 7.56 -10.95
N GLN A 149 7.53 7.07 -10.21
CA GLN A 149 8.15 5.76 -10.52
C GLN A 149 7.10 4.63 -10.51
N CYS A 150 6.21 4.61 -9.52
CA CYS A 150 5.16 3.60 -9.45
C CYS A 150 4.15 3.74 -10.58
N PHE A 151 3.75 4.98 -10.91
CA PHE A 151 2.82 5.27 -12.00
C PHE A 151 3.38 4.80 -13.35
N ASP A 152 4.63 5.13 -13.66
CA ASP A 152 5.28 4.77 -14.92
C ASP A 152 5.39 3.25 -15.06
N GLN A 153 5.77 2.54 -14.00
CA GLN A 153 5.87 1.09 -14.00
C GLN A 153 4.50 0.38 -14.05
N ALA A 154 3.50 0.89 -13.32
CA ALA A 154 2.17 0.28 -13.24
C ALA A 154 1.34 0.54 -14.49
N SER A 155 1.45 1.72 -15.11
CA SER A 155 0.69 2.09 -16.31
C SER A 155 1.13 1.31 -17.56
N ALA A 156 2.39 0.85 -17.61
CA ALA A 156 2.92 0.03 -18.70
C ALA A 156 2.43 -1.43 -18.68
N ALA A 157 1.94 -1.94 -17.54
CA ALA A 157 1.64 -3.36 -17.35
C ALA A 157 0.13 -3.65 -17.28
N ARG A 158 -0.33 -4.59 -18.12
CA ARG A 158 -1.72 -5.05 -18.10
C ARG A 158 -2.05 -5.69 -16.75
N GLY A 159 -3.16 -5.29 -16.12
CA GLY A 159 -3.60 -5.80 -14.82
C GLY A 159 -3.11 -4.99 -13.60
N ARG A 160 -2.32 -3.93 -13.79
CA ARG A 160 -1.85 -3.05 -12.70
C ARG A 160 -2.55 -1.68 -12.65
N SER A 161 -3.69 -1.54 -13.32
CA SER A 161 -4.43 -0.27 -13.42
C SER A 161 -4.80 0.34 -12.07
N LEU A 162 -5.12 -0.48 -11.06
CA LEU A 162 -5.42 0.01 -9.71
C LEU A 162 -4.19 0.65 -9.03
N LEU A 163 -3.00 0.08 -9.23
CA LEU A 163 -1.75 0.65 -8.69
C LEU A 163 -1.39 1.95 -9.41
N ALA A 164 -1.59 2.00 -10.74
CA ALA A 164 -1.41 3.22 -11.51
C ALA A 164 -2.37 4.33 -11.06
N ILE A 165 -3.65 4.00 -10.86
CA ILE A 165 -4.66 4.93 -10.36
C ILE A 165 -4.28 5.43 -8.96
N ARG A 166 -3.87 4.54 -8.04
CA ARG A 166 -3.41 4.92 -6.70
C ARG A 166 -2.21 5.86 -6.76
N ALA A 167 -1.22 5.57 -7.60
CA ALA A 167 -0.06 6.43 -7.79
C ALA A 167 -0.45 7.82 -8.32
N ALA A 168 -1.37 7.89 -9.29
CA ALA A 168 -1.84 9.15 -9.86
C ALA A 168 -2.63 9.99 -8.84
N TYR A 169 -3.42 9.38 -7.95
CA TYR A 169 -4.04 10.11 -6.83
C TYR A 169 -2.98 10.73 -5.92
N GLY A 170 -1.90 10.01 -5.64
CA GLY A 170 -0.77 10.52 -4.87
C GLY A 170 -0.09 11.73 -5.54
N LEU A 171 0.15 11.65 -6.86
CA LEU A 171 0.69 12.78 -7.64
C LEU A 171 -0.26 14.00 -7.61
N ALA A 172 -1.56 13.78 -7.76
CA ALA A 172 -2.55 14.85 -7.65
C ALA A 172 -2.51 15.51 -6.26
N ALA A 173 -2.44 14.71 -5.19
CA ALA A 173 -2.37 15.21 -3.82
C ALA A 173 -1.08 16.00 -3.55
N VAL A 174 0.07 15.58 -4.10
CA VAL A 174 1.32 16.34 -4.02
C VAL A 174 1.18 17.70 -4.72
N ALA A 175 0.61 17.71 -5.93
CA ALA A 175 0.37 18.95 -6.68
C ALA A 175 -0.59 19.90 -5.94
N GLU A 176 -1.69 19.37 -5.36
CA GLU A 176 -2.59 20.15 -4.50
C GLU A 176 -1.85 20.75 -3.30
N CYS A 177 -1.00 19.96 -2.63
CA CYS A 177 -0.20 20.42 -1.50
C CYS A 177 0.81 21.52 -1.86
N ARG A 178 1.24 21.60 -3.12
CA ARG A 178 2.10 22.67 -3.66
C ARG A 178 1.32 23.84 -4.26
N ALA A 179 -0.02 23.80 -4.20
CA ALA A 179 -0.90 24.74 -4.88
C ALA A 179 -0.71 24.78 -6.42
N GLU A 180 -0.21 23.68 -7.01
CA GLU A 180 -0.03 23.49 -8.44
C GLU A 180 -1.30 22.90 -9.07
N PHE A 181 -2.41 23.65 -9.01
CA PHE A 181 -3.74 23.14 -9.36
C PHE A 181 -3.90 22.72 -10.82
N ASP A 182 -3.13 23.31 -11.74
CA ASP A 182 -3.11 22.88 -13.14
C ASP A 182 -2.47 21.50 -13.32
N ALA A 183 -1.41 21.22 -12.55
CA ALA A 183 -0.80 19.88 -12.52
C ALA A 183 -1.73 18.86 -11.85
N ALA A 184 -2.38 19.25 -10.74
CA ALA A 184 -3.38 18.42 -10.07
C ALA A 184 -4.53 18.04 -11.02
N ARG A 185 -5.04 19.01 -11.80
CA ARG A 185 -6.05 18.78 -12.84
C ARG A 185 -5.60 17.71 -13.84
N GLY A 186 -4.40 17.85 -14.40
CA GLY A 186 -3.86 16.87 -15.34
C GLY A 186 -3.76 15.46 -14.75
N HIS A 187 -3.42 15.33 -13.47
CA HIS A 187 -3.41 14.03 -12.78
C HIS A 187 -4.81 13.44 -12.62
N TYR A 188 -5.81 14.23 -12.23
CA TYR A 188 -7.19 13.72 -12.11
C TYR A 188 -7.82 13.34 -13.46
N GLU A 189 -7.55 14.10 -14.52
CA GLU A 189 -7.96 13.74 -15.88
C GLU A 189 -7.38 12.38 -16.27
N ARG A 190 -6.08 12.19 -16.01
CA ARG A 190 -5.41 10.91 -16.27
C ARG A 190 -6.00 9.75 -15.47
N ILE A 191 -6.41 9.99 -14.22
CA ILE A 191 -7.10 8.98 -13.39
C ILE A 191 -8.44 8.59 -14.02
N ALA A 192 -9.24 9.57 -14.46
CA ALA A 192 -10.53 9.29 -15.08
C ALA A 192 -10.37 8.42 -16.33
N GLU A 193 -9.40 8.74 -17.20
CA GLU A 193 -9.10 7.95 -18.40
C GLU A 193 -8.68 6.52 -18.08
N LEU A 194 -7.77 6.34 -17.11
CA LEU A 194 -7.29 5.02 -16.69
C LEU A 194 -8.43 4.21 -16.08
N ALA A 195 -9.29 4.85 -15.29
CA ALA A 195 -10.43 4.22 -14.66
C ALA A 195 -11.49 3.81 -15.69
N ASP A 196 -11.82 4.66 -16.67
CA ASP A 196 -12.73 4.31 -17.76
C ASP A 196 -12.21 3.11 -18.57
N THR A 197 -10.92 3.14 -18.93
CA THR A 197 -10.27 2.04 -19.67
C THR A 197 -10.31 0.73 -18.89
N ALA A 198 -10.14 0.80 -17.57
CA ALA A 198 -10.21 -0.36 -16.68
C ALA A 198 -11.65 -0.73 -16.24
N SER A 199 -12.68 -0.02 -16.72
CA SER A 199 -14.08 -0.20 -16.30
C SER A 199 -14.31 0.00 -14.80
N LEU A 200 -13.52 0.86 -14.16
CA LEU A 200 -13.57 1.22 -12.73
C LEU A 200 -14.40 2.48 -12.49
N SER A 201 -15.71 2.38 -12.74
CA SER A 201 -16.64 3.53 -12.75
C SER A 201 -16.61 4.40 -11.50
N ASN A 202 -16.41 3.81 -10.31
CA ASN A 202 -16.33 4.56 -9.05
C ASN A 202 -15.13 5.51 -9.02
N HIS A 203 -13.96 5.06 -9.51
CA HIS A 203 -12.76 5.91 -9.58
C HIS A 203 -12.90 7.01 -10.63
N ALA A 204 -13.52 6.70 -11.78
CA ALA A 204 -13.78 7.70 -12.81
C ALA A 204 -14.74 8.79 -12.30
N ALA A 205 -15.82 8.41 -11.61
CA ALA A 205 -16.76 9.34 -11.02
C ALA A 205 -16.11 10.22 -9.95
N PHE A 206 -15.33 9.62 -9.04
CA PHE A 206 -14.63 10.37 -7.98
C PHE A 206 -13.61 11.36 -8.55
N ALA A 207 -12.79 10.95 -9.52
CA ALA A 207 -11.82 11.84 -10.15
C ALA A 207 -12.49 13.03 -10.85
N ARG A 208 -13.61 12.79 -11.56
CA ARG A 208 -14.40 13.86 -12.19
C ARG A 208 -15.05 14.79 -11.17
N SER A 209 -15.48 14.28 -10.02
CA SER A 209 -15.97 15.12 -8.91
C SER A 209 -14.86 16.04 -8.42
N ARG A 210 -13.66 15.52 -8.13
CA ARG A 210 -12.53 16.36 -7.71
C ARG A 210 -12.13 17.38 -8.77
N LEU A 211 -12.21 17.03 -10.06
CA LEU A 211 -11.98 17.98 -11.15
C LEU A 211 -12.94 19.17 -11.11
N ALA A 212 -14.22 18.92 -10.83
CA ALA A 212 -15.22 19.98 -10.71
C ALA A 212 -14.95 20.88 -9.48
N ASP A 213 -14.53 20.27 -8.37
CA ASP A 213 -14.35 20.96 -7.09
C ASP A 213 -12.97 21.66 -6.95
N LEU A 214 -12.02 21.46 -7.90
CA LEU A 214 -10.66 22.04 -7.85
C LEU A 214 -10.64 23.55 -7.64
N GLY A 215 -11.56 24.28 -8.27
CA GLY A 215 -11.66 25.74 -8.10
C GLY A 215 -12.09 26.14 -6.69
N ASP A 216 -12.95 25.36 -6.06
CA ASP A 216 -13.41 25.62 -4.70
C ASP A 216 -12.30 25.30 -3.68
N ILE A 217 -11.51 24.26 -3.93
CA ILE A 217 -10.36 23.88 -3.09
C ILE A 217 -9.27 24.96 -3.14
N GLN A 218 -9.03 25.54 -4.31
CA GLN A 218 -8.08 26.65 -4.48
C GLN A 218 -8.46 27.89 -3.64
N THR A 219 -9.75 28.10 -3.38
CA THR A 219 -10.27 29.28 -2.68
C THR A 219 -10.61 29.00 -1.22
N MET A 220 -10.27 27.81 -0.69
CA MET A 220 -10.60 27.45 0.69
C MET A 220 -9.98 28.44 1.70
N PRO A 221 -10.78 28.93 2.67
CA PRO A 221 -10.29 29.82 3.71
C PRO A 221 -9.18 29.17 4.54
N ARG A 222 -8.13 29.94 4.84
CA ARG A 222 -7.05 29.51 5.73
C ARG A 222 -7.60 29.18 7.13
N LEU A 223 -7.25 28.02 7.66
CA LEU A 223 -7.46 27.69 9.07
C LEU A 223 -6.42 28.44 9.91
N TRP A 224 -6.89 29.25 10.85
CA TRP A 224 -6.05 30.05 11.73
C TRP A 224 -5.48 29.18 12.85
N ALA A 225 -4.23 29.43 13.26
CA ALA A 225 -3.67 28.74 14.41
C ALA A 225 -4.42 29.15 15.68
N ALA A 226 -4.49 28.26 16.68
CA ALA A 226 -5.17 28.56 17.95
C ALA A 226 -4.62 29.81 18.65
N ALA A 227 -3.33 30.12 18.45
CA ALA A 227 -2.68 31.33 18.95
C ALA A 227 -3.06 32.61 18.19
N GLU A 228 -3.52 32.48 16.94
CA GLU A 228 -3.97 33.60 16.10
C GLU A 228 -5.48 33.89 16.29
N LEU A 229 -6.23 32.95 16.88
CA LEU A 229 -7.60 33.18 17.30
C LEU A 229 -7.58 34.11 18.51
N ALA A 230 -8.19 35.29 18.39
CA ALA A 230 -8.32 36.21 19.52
C ALA A 230 -9.00 35.48 20.69
N GLN A 231 -8.28 35.31 21.81
CA GLN A 231 -8.90 34.84 23.05
C GLN A 231 -10.01 35.81 23.40
N LYS A 232 -11.25 35.33 23.42
CA LYS A 232 -12.37 36.09 23.96
C LYS A 232 -11.98 36.47 25.39
N PRO A 233 -11.90 37.77 25.74
CA PRO A 233 -11.52 38.17 27.08
C PRO A 233 -12.44 37.44 28.06
N ILE A 234 -11.84 36.62 28.92
CA ILE A 234 -12.57 36.07 30.06
C ILE A 234 -13.01 37.32 30.84
N PRO A 235 -14.32 37.57 31.02
CA PRO A 235 -14.74 38.70 31.81
C PRO A 235 -14.10 38.53 33.19
N GLU A 236 -13.29 39.51 33.59
CA GLU A 236 -12.72 39.55 34.94
C GLU A 236 -13.88 39.38 35.91
N VAL A 237 -13.91 38.22 36.58
CA VAL A 237 -14.81 38.03 37.71
C VAL A 237 -14.38 39.09 38.71
N PRO A 238 -15.22 40.07 39.05
CA PRO A 238 -14.81 41.11 40.00
C PRO A 238 -14.35 40.43 41.28
N GLU A 239 -13.10 40.69 41.67
CA GLU A 239 -12.56 40.31 42.97
C GLU A 239 -13.38 41.04 44.05
N GLY A 240 -14.47 40.43 44.49
CA GLY A 240 -15.38 41.10 45.42
C GLY A 240 -16.82 40.62 45.41
N THR A 241 -17.07 39.32 45.34
CA THR A 241 -18.29 38.77 45.96
C THR A 241 -17.88 37.59 46.81
N GLY A 242 -17.41 37.91 48.01
CA GLY A 242 -17.37 36.94 49.09
C GLY A 242 -18.77 36.30 49.24
N LEU A 243 -18.79 35.00 49.46
CA LEU A 243 -19.96 34.22 49.85
C LEU A 243 -20.43 34.62 51.27
N GLU A 244 -20.69 35.90 51.52
CA GLU A 244 -21.18 36.42 52.81
C GLU A 244 -22.63 36.90 52.74
N GLY A 245 -23.39 36.44 51.74
CA GLY A 245 -24.82 36.76 51.57
C GLY A 245 -25.74 35.56 51.40
N LEU A 246 -25.22 34.33 51.44
CA LEU A 246 -26.06 33.13 51.43
C LEU A 246 -26.62 32.91 52.84
N MET A 247 -27.88 33.31 53.01
CA MET A 247 -28.69 32.94 54.17
C MET A 247 -28.61 31.42 54.38
N PRO A 248 -28.61 30.93 55.63
CA PRO A 248 -28.57 29.50 55.90
C PRO A 248 -29.77 28.82 55.24
N PHE A 249 -29.48 27.80 54.42
CA PHE A 249 -30.49 26.97 53.79
C PHE A 249 -31.25 26.22 54.89
N ASP A 250 -32.51 26.59 55.12
CA ASP A 250 -33.42 25.85 56.00
C ASP A 250 -33.91 24.60 55.25
N PRO A 251 -33.52 23.38 55.64
CA PRO A 251 -33.92 22.16 54.94
C PRO A 251 -35.43 21.86 55.09
N GLY A 252 -36.17 22.62 55.91
CA GLY A 252 -37.59 22.41 56.19
C GLY A 252 -38.57 23.13 55.24
N ALA A 253 -38.09 23.99 54.34
CA ALA A 253 -38.96 24.80 53.48
C ALA A 253 -38.87 24.42 52.00
N ILE A 254 -39.36 23.22 51.65
CA ILE A 254 -39.72 22.91 50.25
C ILE A 254 -41.21 23.24 50.08
N PRO A 255 -41.58 24.36 49.45
CA PRO A 255 -42.95 24.54 48.99
C PRO A 255 -43.24 23.53 47.88
N THR A 256 -44.19 22.64 48.13
CA THR A 256 -44.80 21.80 47.09
C THR A 256 -45.55 22.69 46.11
N ALA A 257 -44.98 22.89 44.92
CA ALA A 257 -45.65 23.58 43.83
C ALA A 257 -46.59 22.61 43.08
N PRO A 258 -47.82 23.02 42.74
CA PRO A 258 -48.84 22.14 42.19
C PRO A 258 -48.61 21.85 40.70
N GLU A 259 -48.83 20.59 40.32
CA GLU A 259 -48.98 20.14 38.93
C GLU A 259 -50.13 20.90 38.26
N THR A 260 -49.82 21.80 37.31
CA THR A 260 -50.78 22.19 36.28
C THR A 260 -50.07 22.29 34.94
N LEU A 261 -50.21 21.23 34.15
CA LEU A 261 -49.84 21.15 32.75
C LEU A 261 -50.77 22.06 31.93
N GLY A 262 -50.20 23.06 31.25
CA GLY A 262 -50.89 23.78 30.18
C GLY A 262 -50.96 22.92 28.89
N PRO A 263 -52.02 23.02 28.08
CA PRO A 263 -52.24 22.14 26.94
C PRO A 263 -51.28 22.42 25.77
N VAL A 264 -50.70 21.33 25.27
CA VAL A 264 -49.80 21.25 24.12
C VAL A 264 -50.59 21.48 22.82
N ALA A 265 -50.11 22.39 21.97
CA ALA A 265 -50.59 22.53 20.59
C ALA A 265 -50.12 21.32 19.75
N PRO A 266 -50.99 20.67 18.96
CA PRO A 266 -50.62 19.46 18.24
C PRO A 266 -49.91 19.77 16.93
N GLY A 267 -48.78 19.09 16.71
CA GLY A 267 -48.29 18.78 15.37
C GLY A 267 -46.92 19.36 15.00
N MET A 268 -45.84 18.72 15.43
CA MET A 268 -44.80 18.16 14.54
C MET A 268 -43.71 17.52 15.38
N ASP A 269 -43.64 16.20 15.26
CA ASP A 269 -42.61 15.30 15.78
C ASP A 269 -41.31 15.51 14.98
N PRO A 270 -40.18 15.68 15.67
CA PRO A 270 -39.07 14.80 15.39
C PRO A 270 -38.39 14.31 16.67
N GLY A 271 -38.63 13.03 16.96
CA GLY A 271 -37.89 12.25 17.94
C GLY A 271 -36.44 12.08 17.54
N LEU A 272 -35.54 12.41 18.47
CA LEU A 272 -34.20 11.84 18.60
C LEU A 272 -33.83 11.87 20.08
N ASP A 273 -34.10 10.74 20.75
CA ASP A 273 -33.52 10.39 22.05
C ASP A 273 -32.12 9.81 21.81
N PRO A 274 -31.04 10.40 22.35
CA PRO A 274 -29.67 9.88 22.22
C PRO A 274 -29.34 8.73 23.20
N GLY A 275 -30.34 8.04 23.77
CA GLY A 275 -30.13 7.06 24.84
C GLY A 275 -30.55 5.60 24.60
N ALA A 276 -31.14 5.22 23.46
CA ALA A 276 -31.70 3.87 23.29
C ALA A 276 -31.18 3.16 22.03
N LEU A 277 -30.10 2.37 22.17
CA LEU A 277 -29.78 1.33 21.20
C LEU A 277 -30.60 0.07 21.52
N PRO A 278 -31.45 -0.43 20.61
CA PRO A 278 -32.07 -1.74 20.77
C PRO A 278 -31.01 -2.83 20.59
N ALA A 279 -30.95 -3.76 21.55
CA ALA A 279 -30.25 -5.02 21.39
C ALA A 279 -30.86 -5.78 20.20
N LEU A 280 -30.04 -6.08 19.21
CA LEU A 280 -30.40 -6.99 18.12
C LEU A 280 -29.96 -8.40 18.51
N ASP A 281 -30.94 -9.26 18.77
CA ASP A 281 -30.76 -10.71 18.81
C ASP A 281 -30.23 -11.20 17.44
N PRO A 282 -29.17 -12.04 17.40
CA PRO A 282 -28.74 -12.66 16.16
C PRO A 282 -29.71 -13.80 15.75
N PRO A 283 -30.02 -13.95 14.45
CA PRO A 283 -30.89 -15.02 13.98
C PRO A 283 -30.20 -16.38 14.08
N ALA A 284 -30.93 -17.35 14.63
CA ALA A 284 -30.57 -18.76 14.68
C ALA A 284 -30.36 -19.34 13.27
N ALA A 285 -29.22 -20.02 13.06
CA ALA A 285 -28.98 -20.89 11.92
C ALA A 285 -28.82 -22.36 12.38
N PRO A 286 -29.21 -23.34 11.54
CA PRO A 286 -29.44 -24.73 11.96
C PRO A 286 -28.14 -25.54 12.08
N GLY A 287 -28.15 -26.47 13.03
CA GLY A 287 -26.97 -27.17 13.52
C GLY A 287 -26.22 -28.08 12.54
N ALA A 288 -24.91 -28.15 12.78
CA ALA A 288 -24.03 -29.24 12.39
C ALA A 288 -23.11 -29.56 13.60
N PRO A 289 -22.80 -30.84 13.87
CA PRO A 289 -22.22 -31.29 15.13
C PRO A 289 -20.73 -30.92 15.29
N GLU A 290 -20.37 -30.57 16.52
CA GLU A 290 -19.02 -30.21 16.98
C GLU A 290 -18.00 -31.35 16.76
N PRO A 291 -16.79 -31.07 16.26
CA PRO A 291 -15.67 -31.99 16.39
C PRO A 291 -15.06 -31.86 17.80
N ALA A 292 -14.90 -33.00 18.47
CA ALA A 292 -14.24 -33.13 19.75
C ALA A 292 -12.81 -32.54 19.72
N GLY A 293 -12.55 -31.58 20.60
CA GLY A 293 -11.20 -31.08 20.87
C GLY A 293 -10.40 -32.15 21.61
N THR A 294 -9.32 -32.60 20.99
CA THR A 294 -8.26 -33.36 21.67
C THR A 294 -7.13 -32.38 21.93
N GLU A 295 -6.77 -32.18 23.20
CA GLU A 295 -5.65 -31.32 23.62
C GLU A 295 -4.32 -31.88 23.09
N PRO A 296 -3.49 -31.08 22.39
CA PRO A 296 -2.10 -31.45 22.13
C PRO A 296 -1.25 -31.08 23.36
N GLY A 297 -0.66 -32.10 23.97
CA GLY A 297 0.23 -31.96 25.13
C GLY A 297 1.44 -31.07 24.87
N THR A 298 1.79 -30.29 25.89
CA THR A 298 3.03 -29.54 26.00
C THR A 298 4.22 -30.49 26.00
N THR A 299 5.11 -30.37 25.01
CA THR A 299 6.42 -31.01 25.04
C THR A 299 7.46 -29.89 24.98
N GLU A 300 8.25 -29.73 26.05
CA GLU A 300 9.37 -28.78 26.11
C GLU A 300 10.46 -29.19 25.11
N PRO A 301 10.96 -28.28 24.25
CA PRO A 301 12.19 -28.51 23.50
C PRO A 301 13.39 -28.24 24.41
N GLY A 302 14.23 -29.27 24.59
CA GLY A 302 15.47 -29.19 25.35
C GLY A 302 16.46 -28.17 24.80
N THR A 303 17.07 -27.42 25.71
CA THR A 303 18.19 -26.53 25.45
C THR A 303 19.42 -27.32 25.01
N THR A 304 19.86 -27.12 23.78
CA THR A 304 21.19 -27.56 23.34
C THR A 304 22.01 -26.31 23.03
N GLU A 305 23.07 -26.10 23.82
CA GLU A 305 24.00 -24.99 23.76
C GLU A 305 24.96 -25.16 22.55
N PRO A 306 25.02 -24.22 21.60
CA PRO A 306 26.00 -24.30 20.52
C PRO A 306 27.37 -23.81 21.01
N GLY A 307 28.34 -24.72 21.06
CA GLY A 307 29.73 -24.42 21.38
C GLY A 307 30.35 -23.41 20.42
N ALA A 308 30.86 -22.30 20.97
CA ALA A 308 31.64 -21.32 20.26
C ALA A 308 33.01 -21.91 19.87
N THR A 309 33.25 -22.06 18.57
CA THR A 309 34.59 -22.28 18.02
C THR A 309 34.98 -21.01 17.24
N PRO A 310 36.03 -20.26 17.64
CA PRO A 310 36.42 -19.07 16.90
C PRO A 310 37.08 -19.45 15.57
N PRO A 311 36.73 -18.80 14.44
CA PRO A 311 37.44 -19.00 13.19
C PRO A 311 38.84 -18.38 13.27
N ALA A 312 39.83 -19.15 12.83
CA ALA A 312 41.21 -18.74 12.69
C ALA A 312 41.34 -17.54 11.73
N GLY A 313 41.97 -16.47 12.21
CA GLY A 313 42.34 -15.32 11.40
C GLY A 313 43.35 -15.73 10.32
N THR A 314 42.96 -15.55 9.06
CA THR A 314 43.90 -15.56 7.94
C THR A 314 43.98 -14.14 7.42
N ASP A 315 45.14 -13.55 7.57
CA ASP A 315 45.51 -12.18 7.18
C ASP A 315 45.65 -12.09 5.65
N PRO A 316 44.80 -11.35 4.93
CA PRO A 316 45.03 -11.07 3.52
C PRO A 316 45.90 -9.81 3.41
N GLY A 317 47.13 -10.03 2.96
CA GLY A 317 48.16 -9.02 2.79
C GLY A 317 47.71 -7.77 2.04
N SER A 318 48.17 -6.64 2.59
CA SER A 318 48.18 -5.32 1.98
C SER A 318 48.78 -5.37 0.57
N SER A 319 47.95 -5.11 -0.43
CA SER A 319 48.37 -4.81 -1.80
C SER A 319 48.01 -3.36 -2.07
N GLU A 320 49.03 -2.52 -2.05
CA GLU A 320 49.04 -1.09 -2.33
C GLU A 320 48.63 -0.84 -3.80
N PRO A 321 47.52 -0.14 -4.09
CA PRO A 321 47.22 0.31 -5.45
C PRO A 321 48.01 1.58 -5.74
N GLY A 322 48.92 1.48 -6.70
CA GLY A 322 49.75 2.59 -7.17
C GLY A 322 48.93 3.79 -7.65
N ALA A 323 49.45 4.98 -7.33
CA ALA A 323 48.98 6.25 -7.85
C ALA A 323 49.12 6.27 -9.38
N ALA A 324 47.99 6.27 -10.08
CA ALA A 324 47.90 6.64 -11.48
C ALA A 324 47.57 8.14 -11.56
N ASP A 325 48.51 8.87 -12.14
CA ASP A 325 48.46 10.28 -12.50
C ASP A 325 47.32 10.54 -13.50
N PRO A 326 46.39 11.47 -13.27
CA PRO A 326 45.40 11.83 -14.28
C PRO A 326 46.04 12.79 -15.29
N GLU A 327 46.48 12.25 -16.41
CA GLU A 327 46.76 13.05 -17.60
C GLU A 327 45.51 13.86 -17.99
N THR A 328 45.75 15.15 -18.15
CA THR A 328 44.80 16.17 -18.58
C THR A 328 44.45 15.94 -20.06
N PRO A 329 43.18 15.80 -20.45
CA PRO A 329 42.83 15.80 -21.86
C PRO A 329 43.00 17.22 -22.45
N PRO A 330 43.48 17.35 -23.70
CA PRO A 330 43.67 18.64 -24.34
C PRO A 330 42.33 19.32 -24.60
N SER A 331 42.22 20.58 -24.17
CA SER A 331 41.12 21.48 -24.43
C SER A 331 40.92 21.68 -25.94
N ASP A 332 39.79 21.19 -26.45
CA ASP A 332 39.27 21.59 -27.75
C ASP A 332 38.85 23.07 -27.73
N PRO A 333 39.09 23.83 -28.83
CA PRO A 333 38.75 25.24 -28.93
C PRO A 333 37.23 25.46 -29.08
N PRO A 334 36.71 26.62 -28.64
CA PRO A 334 35.27 26.90 -28.65
C PRO A 334 34.72 27.04 -30.07
N ALA A 335 33.60 26.35 -30.31
CA ALA A 335 32.76 26.51 -31.48
C ALA A 335 32.19 27.93 -31.59
N ASP A 336 32.29 28.49 -32.78
CA ASP A 336 31.67 29.77 -33.17
C ASP A 336 30.15 29.77 -32.90
N PRO A 337 29.58 30.86 -32.36
CA PRO A 337 28.13 30.99 -32.25
C PRO A 337 27.50 31.19 -33.64
N PRO A 338 26.33 30.59 -33.91
CA PRO A 338 25.63 30.77 -35.17
C PRO A 338 25.14 32.23 -35.33
N ALA A 339 25.42 32.76 -36.53
CA ALA A 339 25.04 34.10 -36.97
C ALA A 339 23.54 34.38 -36.81
N ALA A 340 23.23 35.57 -36.29
CA ALA A 340 21.89 36.13 -36.22
C ALA A 340 21.29 36.34 -37.63
N PRO A 341 20.00 36.04 -37.86
CA PRO A 341 19.32 36.44 -39.08
C PRO A 341 19.11 37.97 -39.13
N PRO A 342 19.14 38.58 -40.33
CA PRO A 342 19.05 40.03 -40.47
C PRO A 342 17.69 40.58 -40.07
N SER A 343 17.71 41.62 -39.24
CA SER A 343 16.57 42.46 -38.89
C SER A 343 16.08 43.18 -40.14
N ASN A 344 14.85 42.89 -40.55
CA ASN A 344 14.16 43.57 -41.65
C ASN A 344 13.76 45.00 -41.23
N PRO A 345 14.21 46.07 -41.91
CA PRO A 345 13.74 47.42 -41.64
C PRO A 345 12.61 47.76 -42.62
N GLY A 346 11.35 47.68 -42.18
CA GLY A 346 10.26 48.13 -43.05
C GLY A 346 8.86 47.84 -42.55
N SER A 347 8.29 48.78 -41.79
CA SER A 347 6.99 49.39 -42.10
C SER A 347 6.56 50.31 -40.95
N ARG A 348 6.81 51.61 -41.15
CA ARG A 348 5.92 52.66 -40.65
C ARG A 348 4.78 52.78 -41.66
N SER A 349 3.55 52.73 -41.17
CA SER A 349 2.39 53.55 -41.61
C SER A 349 1.34 53.46 -40.52
#